data_AF-A0A133SCK9-F1
#
_entry.id   AF-A0A133SCK9-F1
#
_cell.length_a   1.000
_cell.length_b   1.000
_cell.length_c   1.000
_cell.angle_alpha   90.00
_cell.angle_beta   90.00
_cell.angle_gamma   90.00
#
_symmetry.space_group_name_H-M   'P 1'
#
loop_
_entity.id
_entity.type
_entity.pdbx_description
1 polymer ?
#
loop_
_entity_poly.entity_id
_entity_poly.type
_entity_poly.pdbx_seq_one_letter_code
_entity_poly.pdbx_strand_id
1 'polypeptide(L)' 'MKKKIAIALTTILWTATAAIASATYVGNMTSMKFHNQGCRWEQKMNESNRAYFDSRDQAVSYGYVPCKVCRP' A
#
# COMPACT_ATOMS: atom_id res chain seq x y z
N MET A 1 34.08 -1.55 -51.41
CA MET A 1 32.70 -1.21 -50.99
C MET A 1 32.56 -1.56 -49.51
N LYS A 2 32.55 -0.56 -48.63
CA LYS A 2 32.61 -0.73 -47.17
C LYS A 2 31.18 -0.91 -46.63
N LYS A 3 30.73 -2.14 -46.38
CA LYS A 3 29.51 -2.38 -45.59
C LYS A 3 29.91 -2.63 -44.14
N LYS A 4 30.17 -1.53 -43.42
CA LYS A 4 30.17 -1.53 -41.95
C LYS A 4 28.70 -1.44 -41.54
N ILE A 5 28.11 -2.52 -41.05
CA ILE A 5 26.81 -2.48 -40.38
C ILE A 5 27.06 -2.95 -38.95
N ALA A 6 27.35 -1.98 -38.10
CA ALA A 6 27.35 -2.12 -36.65
C ALA A 6 25.89 -1.99 -36.16
N ILE A 7 25.20 -3.12 -36.09
CA ILE A 7 23.91 -3.38 -35.44
C ILE A 7 23.98 -3.32 -33.91
N ALA A 8 23.86 -2.15 -33.30
CA ALA A 8 23.98 -1.88 -31.88
C ALA A 8 23.17 -2.77 -30.92
N LEU A 9 23.73 -2.91 -29.70
CA LEU A 9 23.10 -3.34 -28.47
C LEU A 9 21.66 -2.84 -28.33
N THR A 10 20.72 -3.75 -28.08
CA THR A 10 19.41 -3.39 -27.51
C THR A 10 19.14 -4.26 -26.30
N THR A 11 19.86 -3.98 -25.22
CA THR A 11 19.50 -4.43 -23.88
C THR A 11 18.24 -3.67 -23.46
N ILE A 12 17.09 -4.30 -23.64
CA ILE A 12 15.81 -3.82 -23.10
C ILE A 12 15.90 -3.94 -21.57
N LEU A 13 16.22 -2.83 -20.91
CA LEU A 13 16.26 -2.73 -19.45
C LEU A 13 14.86 -2.34 -18.97
N TRP A 14 14.03 -3.32 -18.62
CA TRP A 14 12.76 -3.07 -17.94
C TRP A 14 13.04 -2.74 -16.47
N THR A 15 13.14 -1.45 -16.17
CA THR A 15 13.09 -0.99 -14.78
C THR A 15 11.63 -0.99 -14.33
N ALA A 16 11.21 -2.06 -13.64
CA ALA A 16 9.97 -2.07 -12.89
C ALA A 16 10.16 -1.18 -11.65
N THR A 17 9.75 0.08 -11.74
CA THR A 17 9.72 0.98 -10.58
C THR A 17 8.60 0.52 -9.66
N ALA A 18 8.94 -0.13 -8.54
CA ALA A 18 7.99 -0.40 -7.49
C ALA A 18 7.51 0.94 -6.92
N ALA A 19 6.26 1.29 -7.17
CA ALA A 19 5.63 2.43 -6.49
C ALA A 19 5.56 2.11 -4.99
N ILE A 20 6.17 2.94 -4.16
CA ILE A 20 6.04 2.85 -2.71
C ILE A 20 4.63 3.32 -2.39
N ALA A 21 3.67 2.39 -2.36
CA ALA A 21 2.32 2.68 -1.91
C ALA A 21 2.37 2.97 -0.41
N SER A 22 2.05 4.20 -0.03
CA SER A 22 1.78 4.52 1.36
C SER A 22 0.45 3.88 1.75
N ALA A 23 0.44 3.06 2.80
CA ALA A 23 -0.78 2.45 3.27
C ALA A 23 -1.87 3.49 3.55
N THR A 24 -3.04 3.26 2.97
CA THR A 24 -4.17 4.20 3.00
C THR A 24 -4.97 4.06 4.30
N TYR A 25 -5.04 2.83 4.84
CA TYR A 25 -5.84 2.50 6.00
C TYR A 25 -5.01 1.88 7.12
N VAL A 26 -5.37 2.21 8.37
CA VAL A 26 -4.73 1.66 9.57
C VAL A 26 -5.74 0.81 10.34
N GLY A 27 -5.48 -0.48 10.44
CA GLY A 27 -6.22 -1.46 11.24
C GLY A 27 -5.68 -1.59 12.66
N ASN A 28 -6.57 -1.72 13.63
CA ASN A 28 -6.24 -2.10 14.99
C ASN A 28 -6.34 -3.62 15.17
N MET A 29 -5.22 -4.30 15.40
CA MET A 29 -5.16 -5.77 15.52
C MET A 29 -5.96 -6.32 16.72
N THR A 30 -6.22 -5.52 17.75
CA THR A 30 -7.01 -5.95 18.92
C THR A 30 -8.51 -5.85 18.68
N SER A 31 -8.98 -4.71 18.15
CA SER A 31 -10.40 -4.44 17.95
C SER A 31 -10.93 -4.89 16.59
N MET A 32 -10.03 -5.29 15.67
CA MET A 32 -10.33 -5.62 14.28
C MET A 32 -11.07 -4.49 13.55
N LYS A 33 -10.79 -3.23 13.91
CA LYS A 33 -11.36 -2.05 13.24
C LYS A 33 -10.30 -1.34 12.42
N PHE A 34 -10.65 -0.84 11.24
CA PHE A 34 -9.74 -0.02 10.44
C PHE A 34 -10.25 1.41 10.28
N HIS A 35 -9.31 2.31 10.03
CA HIS A 35 -9.47 3.76 10.11
C HIS A 35 -8.74 4.45 8.95
N ASN A 36 -9.25 5.61 8.53
CA ASN A 36 -8.45 6.60 7.79
C ASN A 36 -7.37 7.19 8.71
N GLN A 37 -6.25 7.64 8.10
CA GLN A 37 -5.24 8.42 8.80
C GLN A 37 -5.85 9.68 9.44
N GLY A 38 -5.45 10.02 10.66
CA GLY A 38 -5.95 11.19 11.38
C GLY A 38 -7.30 10.98 12.07
N CYS A 39 -7.88 9.78 12.01
CA CYS A 39 -9.03 9.47 12.83
C CYS A 39 -8.66 9.56 14.32
N ARG A 40 -9.49 10.22 15.14
CA ARG A 40 -9.28 10.35 16.59
C ARG A 40 -9.03 9.02 17.32
N TRP A 41 -9.53 7.91 16.76
CA TRP A 41 -9.35 6.57 17.32
C TRP A 41 -8.06 5.93 16.85
N GLU A 42 -7.65 6.20 15.60
CA GLU A 42 -6.36 5.77 15.07
C GLU A 42 -5.22 6.42 15.85
N GLN A 43 -5.29 7.73 16.12
CA GLN A 43 -4.29 8.46 16.91
C GLN A 43 -4.09 7.93 18.34
N LYS A 44 -5.09 7.22 18.89
CA LYS A 44 -5.02 6.61 20.23
C LYS A 44 -4.50 5.17 20.21
N MET A 45 -4.22 4.62 19.04
CA MET A 45 -3.71 3.26 18.92
C MET A 45 -2.23 3.20 19.25
N ASN A 46 -1.87 2.21 20.06
CA ASN A 46 -0.48 1.80 20.20
C ASN A 46 0.08 1.40 18.84
N GLU A 47 1.32 1.80 18.57
CA GLU A 47 2.00 1.49 17.31
C GLU A 47 2.11 -0.01 17.05
N SER A 48 2.39 -0.79 18.09
CA SER A 48 2.45 -2.25 18.04
C SER A 48 1.13 -2.92 17.69
N ASN A 49 0.00 -2.21 17.76
CA ASN A 49 -1.34 -2.72 17.44
C ASN A 49 -1.81 -2.29 16.04
N ARG A 50 -0.97 -1.62 15.26
CA ARG A 50 -1.29 -1.15 13.91
C ARG A 50 -0.99 -2.20 12.86
N ALA A 51 -2.00 -2.51 12.04
CA ALA A 51 -1.87 -3.16 10.75
C ALA A 51 -2.14 -2.10 9.67
N TYR A 52 -1.53 -2.25 8.49
CA TYR A 52 -1.60 -1.27 7.42
C TYR A 52 -2.16 -1.92 6.16
N PHE A 53 -3.07 -1.23 5.47
CA PHE A 53 -3.72 -1.73 4.26
C PHE A 53 -3.71 -0.68 3.15
N ASP A 54 -3.51 -1.15 1.92
CA ASP A 54 -3.49 -0.32 0.72
C ASP A 54 -4.89 -0.02 0.20
N SER A 55 -5.85 -0.90 0.50
CA SER A 55 -7.25 -0.73 0.11
C SER A 55 -8.23 -1.14 1.19
N ARG A 56 -9.45 -0.60 1.08
CA ARG A 56 -10.58 -0.96 1.93
C ARG A 56 -10.91 -2.45 1.84
N ASP A 57 -10.94 -2.97 0.61
CA ASP A 57 -11.29 -4.37 0.36
C ASP A 57 -10.23 -5.32 0.92
N GLN A 58 -8.96 -4.93 0.90
CA GLN A 58 -7.89 -5.67 1.58
C GLN A 58 -8.12 -5.72 3.10
N ALA A 59 -8.43 -4.60 3.74
CA ALA A 59 -8.72 -4.60 5.18
C ALA A 59 -9.91 -5.51 5.52
N VAL A 60 -10.97 -5.43 4.71
CA VAL A 60 -12.19 -6.24 4.87
C VAL A 60 -11.92 -7.72 4.62
N SER A 61 -11.10 -8.07 3.64
CA SER A 61 -10.75 -9.48 3.35
C SER A 61 -9.92 -10.12 4.47
N TYR A 62 -9.14 -9.32 5.20
CA TYR A 62 -8.47 -9.73 6.44
C TYR A 62 -9.41 -9.73 7.67
N GLY A 63 -10.70 -9.45 7.51
CA GLY A 63 -11.71 -9.53 8.56
C GLY A 63 -11.88 -8.25 9.38
N TYR A 64 -11.30 -7.12 8.96
CA TYR A 64 -11.46 -5.85 9.66
C TYR A 64 -12.78 -5.15 9.30
N VAL A 65 -13.35 -4.45 10.28
CA VAL A 65 -14.60 -3.69 10.16
C VAL A 65 -14.31 -2.20 10.07
N PRO A 66 -14.98 -1.44 9.19
CA PRO A 66 -14.73 0.00 9.06
C PRO A 66 -15.14 0.74 10.32
N CYS A 67 -14.32 1.71 10.73
CA CYS A 67 -14.67 2.61 11.82
C CYS A 67 -15.90 3.45 11.47
N LYS A 68 -16.95 3.39 12.30
CA LYS A 68 -18.17 4.17 12.10
C LYS A 68 -17.99 5.70 12.26
N VAL A 69 -16.84 6.15 12.78
CA VAL A 69 -16.54 7.58 12.96
C VAL A 69 -15.95 8.19 11.70
N CYS A 70 -14.83 7.66 11.21
CA CYS A 70 -14.21 8.16 9.97
C CYS A 70 -14.78 7.55 8.70
N ARG A 71 -15.62 6.51 8.81
CA ARG A 71 -16.31 5.81 7.70
C ARG A 71 -15.41 5.57 6.48
N PRO A 72 -14.31 4.82 6.68
CA PRO A 72 -13.40 4.46 5.61
C PRO A 72 -13.99 3.47 4.60
#